data_AF-A0A4C1SMH0-F1
#
_entry.id   AF-A0A4C1SMH0-F1
#
_cell.length_a   1.000
_cell.length_b   1.000
_cell.length_c   1.000
_cell.angle_alpha   90.00
_cell.angle_beta   90.00
_cell.angle_gamma   90.00
#
_symmetry.space_group_name_H-M   'P 1'
#
loop_
_entity.id
_entity.type
_entity.pdbx_description
1 polymer ?
#
loop_
_entity_poly.entity_id
_entity_poly.type
_entity_poly.pdbx_seq_one_letter_code
_entity_poly.pdbx_strand_id
1 'polypeptide(L)'
;MGGAEGTRLDVDFMEMERKTDVTNELVEELQVKTKEFLQPNPTARAKMAAVKGISKLSGQAKSNTYPQPEGLLADCMLTYGKKLGEDTSVFAQALVEFGEALRQMADVKYSLDDNIKQNFLEPLHHLQTKDLKEVMHHRKKLQGRRLDFDCKRRQKAKDDEIRGAEEKFEESMHLAQGHVQLARK
;
A
#
# COMPACT_ATOMS: atom_id res chain seq x y z
N MET A 1 -19.00 -44.47 18.19
CA MET A 1 -18.80 -43.40 19.19
C MET A 1 -18.46 -42.13 18.43
N GLY A 2 -19.31 -41.10 18.57
CA GLY A 2 -19.28 -39.89 17.75
C GLY A 2 -18.00 -39.10 17.91
N GLY A 3 -17.41 -38.71 16.77
CA GLY A 3 -16.27 -37.80 16.75
C GLY A 3 -16.71 -36.44 17.28
N ALA A 4 -15.99 -35.90 18.27
CA ALA A 4 -16.25 -34.57 18.79
C ALA A 4 -16.21 -33.55 17.63
N GLU A 5 -17.33 -32.83 17.43
CA GLU A 5 -17.41 -31.75 16.46
C GLU A 5 -16.32 -30.72 16.76
N GLY A 6 -15.62 -30.25 15.72
CA GLY A 6 -14.59 -29.22 15.86
C GLY A 6 -15.18 -27.93 16.41
N THR A 7 -14.34 -27.14 17.08
CA THR A 7 -14.78 -25.86 17.65
C THR A 7 -15.24 -24.94 16.52
N ARG A 8 -16.53 -24.58 16.53
CA ARG A 8 -17.15 -23.70 15.54
C ARG A 8 -16.85 -22.25 15.91
N LEU A 9 -16.40 -21.47 14.93
CA LEU A 9 -16.27 -20.03 15.05
C LEU A 9 -17.62 -19.38 14.73
N ASP A 10 -17.89 -18.23 15.33
CA ASP A 10 -19.08 -17.43 15.06
C ASP A 10 -19.14 -17.06 13.55
N VAL A 11 -20.34 -17.03 12.99
CA VAL A 11 -20.60 -16.58 11.61
C VAL A 11 -20.09 -15.16 11.39
N ASP A 12 -20.26 -14.29 12.38
CA ASP A 12 -19.76 -12.92 12.32
C ASP A 12 -18.24 -12.89 12.25
N PHE A 13 -17.55 -13.80 12.96
CA PHE A 13 -16.10 -13.90 12.92
C PHE A 13 -15.62 -14.37 11.54
N MET A 14 -16.24 -15.40 10.97
CA MET A 14 -15.89 -15.91 9.64
C MET A 14 -16.08 -14.86 8.53
N GLU A 15 -17.16 -14.07 8.59
CA GLU A 15 -17.37 -13.00 7.61
C GLU A 15 -16.33 -11.88 7.76
N MET A 16 -15.93 -11.55 8.98
CA MET A 16 -14.88 -10.55 9.20
C MET A 16 -13.49 -11.05 8.74
N GLU A 17 -13.20 -12.33 8.95
CA GLU A 17 -11.99 -12.96 8.42
C GLU A 17 -11.92 -12.83 6.89
N ARG A 18 -13.01 -13.16 6.21
CA ARG A 18 -13.13 -13.02 4.75
C ARG A 18 -12.94 -11.58 4.29
N LYS A 19 -13.55 -10.61 4.97
CA LYS A 19 -13.36 -9.18 4.66
C LYS A 19 -11.91 -8.75 4.81
N THR A 20 -11.24 -9.23 5.85
CA THR A 20 -9.82 -8.90 6.11
C THR A 20 -8.92 -9.42 4.99
N ASP A 21 -9.18 -10.64 4.50
CA ASP A 21 -8.41 -11.23 3.40
C ASP A 21 -8.58 -10.40 2.12
N VAL A 22 -9.83 -10.06 1.76
CA VAL A 22 -10.12 -9.21 0.60
C VAL A 22 -9.50 -7.82 0.75
N THR A 23 -9.54 -7.21 1.94
CA THR A 23 -8.89 -5.91 2.19
C THR A 23 -7.39 -5.99 1.99
N ASN A 24 -6.74 -7.07 2.43
CA ASN A 24 -5.30 -7.23 2.26
C ASN A 24 -4.90 -7.35 0.78
N GLU A 25 -5.65 -8.13 -0.01
CA GLU A 25 -5.47 -8.23 -1.46
C GLU A 25 -5.69 -6.88 -2.15
N LEU A 26 -6.78 -6.19 -1.80
CA LEU A 26 -7.12 -4.87 -2.34
C LEU A 26 -6.01 -3.83 -2.08
N VAL A 27 -5.49 -3.76 -0.84
CA VAL A 27 -4.45 -2.81 -0.46
C VAL A 27 -3.14 -3.07 -1.20
N GLU A 28 -2.81 -4.34 -1.45
CA GLU A 28 -1.64 -4.71 -2.26
C GLU A 28 -1.83 -4.29 -3.73
N GLU A 29 -2.96 -4.64 -4.34
CA GLU A 29 -3.25 -4.31 -5.74
C GLU A 29 -3.33 -2.81 -5.98
N LEU A 30 -4.02 -2.04 -5.12
CA LEU A 30 -4.15 -0.59 -5.26
C LEU A 30 -2.79 0.11 -5.23
N GLN A 31 -1.90 -0.32 -4.33
CA GLN A 31 -0.54 0.23 -4.27
C GLN A 31 0.24 -0.04 -5.55
N VAL A 32 0.15 -1.25 -6.10
CA VAL A 32 0.80 -1.61 -7.36
C VAL A 32 0.23 -0.77 -8.48
N LYS A 33 -1.09 -0.83 -8.72
CA LYS A 33 -1.78 -0.16 -9.83
C LYS A 33 -1.59 1.35 -9.81
N THR A 34 -1.61 1.97 -8.63
CA THR A 34 -1.37 3.41 -8.51
C THR A 34 0.07 3.76 -8.89
N LYS A 35 1.07 2.96 -8.49
CA LYS A 35 2.48 3.19 -8.92
C LYS A 35 2.64 3.03 -10.44
N GLU A 36 1.92 2.09 -11.06
CA GLU A 36 1.93 1.94 -12.52
C GLU A 36 1.29 3.11 -13.24
N PHE A 37 0.18 3.62 -12.70
CA PHE A 37 -0.52 4.79 -13.20
C PHE A 37 0.35 6.05 -13.14
N LEU A 38 0.97 6.32 -11.98
CA LEU A 38 1.82 7.51 -11.82
C LEU A 38 3.04 7.44 -12.73
N GLN A 39 3.68 6.26 -12.81
CA GLN A 39 4.89 6.02 -13.58
C GLN A 39 4.78 4.77 -14.45
N PRO A 40 4.23 4.91 -15.67
CA PRO A 40 4.14 3.81 -16.63
C PRO A 40 5.52 3.25 -17.00
N ASN A 41 6.54 4.10 -17.07
CA ASN A 41 7.91 3.70 -17.34
C ASN A 41 8.49 2.87 -16.15
N PRO A 42 8.88 1.61 -16.36
CA PRO A 42 9.41 0.75 -15.29
C PRO A 42 10.68 1.27 -14.62
N THR A 43 11.57 1.93 -15.38
CA THR A 43 12.82 2.49 -14.85
C THR A 43 12.54 3.70 -13.95
N ALA A 44 11.61 4.57 -14.35
CA ALA A 44 11.19 5.71 -13.53
C ALA A 44 10.48 5.23 -12.26
N ARG A 45 9.62 4.21 -12.39
CA ARG A 45 8.92 3.57 -11.26
C ARG A 45 9.88 2.94 -10.24
N ALA A 46 10.92 2.25 -10.71
CA ALA A 46 11.95 1.68 -9.83
C ALA A 46 12.68 2.78 -9.01
N LYS A 47 12.99 3.92 -9.64
CA LYS A 47 13.59 5.07 -8.95
C LYS A 47 12.63 5.63 -7.89
N MET A 48 11.34 5.76 -8.20
CA MET A 48 10.32 6.21 -7.26
C MET A 48 10.22 5.31 -6.01
N ALA A 49 10.31 3.99 -6.20
CA ALA A 49 10.30 3.01 -5.10
C ALA A 49 11.59 3.06 -4.24
N ALA A 50 12.72 3.45 -4.83
CA ALA A 50 14.01 3.54 -4.14
C ALA A 50 14.15 4.80 -3.27
N VAL A 51 13.28 5.81 -3.44
CA VAL A 51 13.28 7.02 -2.59
C VAL A 51 12.67 6.71 -1.22
N LYS A 52 13.44 6.02 -0.39
CA LYS A 52 13.17 5.91 1.04
C LYS A 52 13.59 7.20 1.75
N GLY A 53 12.63 7.90 2.34
CA GLY A 53 12.88 8.71 3.53
C GLY A 53 13.47 10.12 3.37
N ILE A 54 13.09 10.91 2.36
CA ILE A 54 13.31 12.36 2.45
C ILE A 54 12.13 13.00 3.19
N SER A 55 12.08 12.73 4.49
CA SER A 55 11.44 13.64 5.44
C SER A 55 12.39 14.82 5.63
N LYS A 56 12.03 15.96 5.03
CA LYS A 56 12.47 17.34 5.33
C LYS A 56 13.99 17.61 5.27
N LEU A 57 14.42 18.52 4.38
CA LEU A 57 15.28 19.66 4.72
C LEU A 57 15.46 20.60 3.51
N SER A 58 15.17 21.88 3.77
CA SER A 58 15.32 23.05 2.90
C SER A 58 14.26 23.23 1.79
N GLY A 59 13.51 24.33 1.90
CA GLY A 59 12.49 24.78 0.95
C GLY A 59 13.03 25.25 -0.40
N GLN A 60 14.15 24.70 -0.87
CA GLN A 60 14.81 25.01 -2.14
C GLN A 60 15.47 23.74 -2.69
N ALA A 61 14.66 22.85 -3.24
CA ALA A 61 14.95 21.99 -4.38
C ALA A 61 13.88 20.91 -4.42
N LYS A 62 12.92 21.06 -5.35
CA LYS A 62 12.10 19.94 -5.82
C LYS A 62 13.07 18.91 -6.39
N SER A 63 13.53 17.94 -5.59
CA SER A 63 14.39 16.87 -6.11
C SER A 63 13.51 15.89 -6.87
N ASN A 64 13.11 16.32 -8.07
CA ASN A 64 12.39 15.50 -9.02
C ASN A 64 13.24 14.27 -9.29
N THR A 65 12.90 13.16 -8.63
CA THR A 65 13.78 11.99 -8.57
C THR A 65 13.92 11.31 -9.94
N TYR A 66 13.05 11.67 -10.89
CA TYR A 66 13.12 11.29 -12.28
C TYR A 66 12.49 12.38 -13.18
N PRO A 67 12.93 12.51 -14.43
CA PRO A 67 12.37 13.48 -15.37
C PRO A 67 10.97 13.05 -15.85
N GLN A 68 9.99 13.96 -15.86
CA GLN A 68 8.68 13.71 -16.50
C GLN A 68 8.82 13.85 -18.01
N PRO A 69 8.10 13.03 -18.81
CA PRO A 69 8.12 13.12 -20.27
C PRO A 69 7.83 14.53 -20.80
N GLU A 70 6.89 15.23 -20.19
CA GLU A 70 6.51 16.61 -20.51
C GLU A 70 7.68 17.57 -20.34
N GLY A 71 8.46 17.41 -19.26
CA GLY A 71 9.64 18.22 -18.99
C GLY A 71 10.77 17.96 -19.98
N LEU A 72 10.98 16.69 -20.37
CA LEU A 72 11.98 16.33 -21.38
C LEU A 72 11.63 16.90 -22.76
N LEU A 73 10.35 16.84 -23.14
CA LEU A 73 9.89 17.42 -24.40
C LEU A 73 9.98 18.96 -24.35
N ALA A 74 9.62 19.58 -23.23
CA ALA A 74 9.82 21.01 -22.99
C ALA A 74 11.28 21.43 -23.18
N ASP A 75 12.23 20.72 -22.56
CA ASP A 75 13.67 20.99 -22.70
C ASP A 75 14.11 20.97 -24.17
N CYS A 76 13.65 19.99 -24.93
CA CYS A 76 13.95 19.87 -26.36
C CYS A 76 13.41 21.06 -27.16
N MET A 77 12.12 21.39 -26.99
CA MET A 77 11.45 22.45 -27.74
C MET A 77 12.02 23.83 -27.41
N LEU A 78 12.27 24.11 -26.13
CA LEU A 78 12.89 25.36 -25.67
C LEU A 78 14.32 25.49 -26.21
N THR A 79 15.09 24.39 -26.21
CA THR A 79 16.48 24.40 -26.71
C THR A 79 16.53 24.71 -28.20
N TYR A 80 15.71 24.04 -29.00
CA TYR A 80 15.74 24.21 -30.46
C TYR A 80 14.99 25.46 -30.92
N GLY A 81 13.92 25.87 -30.24
CA GLY A 81 13.23 27.14 -30.50
C GLY A 81 14.19 28.33 -30.37
N LYS A 82 14.96 28.39 -29.27
CA LYS A 82 15.98 29.43 -29.08
C LYS A 82 17.08 29.38 -30.13
N LYS A 83 17.57 28.19 -30.47
CA LYS A 83 18.61 28.01 -31.51
C LYS A 83 18.14 28.41 -32.91
N LEU A 84 16.85 28.25 -33.21
CA LEU A 84 16.25 28.64 -34.48
C LEU A 84 16.02 30.16 -34.59
N GLY A 85 16.12 30.90 -33.48
CA GLY A 85 15.86 32.33 -33.42
C GLY A 85 14.39 32.61 -33.13
N GLU A 86 14.03 32.60 -31.85
CA GLU A 86 12.65 32.88 -31.39
C GLU A 86 12.16 34.28 -31.81
N ASP A 87 13.07 35.24 -31.95
CA ASP A 87 12.75 36.61 -32.38
C ASP A 87 12.56 36.77 -33.90
N THR A 88 12.96 35.77 -34.69
CA THR A 88 13.00 35.88 -36.16
C THR A 88 12.10 34.88 -36.88
N SER A 89 11.63 33.85 -36.19
CA SER A 89 10.82 32.77 -36.75
C SER A 89 9.57 32.51 -35.91
N VAL A 90 8.39 32.65 -36.53
CA VAL A 90 7.09 32.35 -35.91
C VAL A 90 7.03 30.90 -35.42
N PHE A 91 7.65 29.97 -36.16
CA PHE A 91 7.71 28.57 -35.73
C PHE A 91 8.60 28.39 -34.50
N ALA A 92 9.74 29.10 -34.44
CA ALA A 92 10.61 29.07 -33.27
C ALA A 92 9.91 29.63 -32.03
N GLN A 93 9.19 30.74 -32.18
CA GLN A 93 8.36 31.31 -31.12
C GLN A 93 7.30 30.30 -30.63
N ALA A 94 6.58 29.65 -31.54
CA ALA A 94 5.57 28.64 -31.20
C ALA A 94 6.17 27.43 -30.46
N LEU A 95 7.39 27.00 -30.82
CA LEU A 95 8.10 25.94 -30.10
C LEU A 95 8.43 26.35 -28.66
N VAL A 96 8.83 27.60 -28.46
CA VAL A 96 9.15 28.13 -27.13
C VAL A 96 7.90 28.23 -26.27
N GLU A 97 6.84 28.86 -26.78
CA GLU A 97 5.57 29.01 -26.06
C GLU A 97 4.98 27.64 -25.64
N PHE A 98 4.97 26.66 -26.55
CA PHE A 98 4.50 25.33 -26.22
C PHE A 98 5.44 24.60 -25.25
N GLY A 99 6.75 24.78 -25.38
CA GLY A 99 7.74 24.25 -24.44
C GLY A 99 7.55 24.79 -23.02
N GLU A 100 7.21 26.07 -22.86
CA GLU A 100 6.90 26.66 -21.56
C GLU A 100 5.62 26.08 -20.96
N ALA A 101 4.58 25.88 -21.77
CA ALA A 101 3.35 25.21 -21.32
C ALA A 101 3.61 23.78 -20.86
N LEU A 102 4.44 23.01 -21.59
CA LEU A 102 4.84 21.66 -21.18
C LEU A 102 5.68 21.66 -19.89
N ARG A 103 6.51 22.67 -19.65
CA ARG A 103 7.24 22.82 -18.38
C ARG A 103 6.27 22.95 -17.20
N GLN A 104 5.24 23.80 -17.35
CA GLN A 104 4.22 23.97 -16.33
C GLN A 104 3.44 22.66 -16.09
N MET A 105 3.14 21.92 -17.16
CA MET A 105 2.51 20.60 -17.05
C MET A 105 3.39 19.61 -16.28
N ALA A 106 4.71 19.62 -16.50
CA ALA A 106 5.64 18.81 -15.72
C ALA A 106 5.60 19.17 -14.23
N ASP A 107 5.59 20.46 -13.88
CA ASP A 107 5.47 20.92 -12.48
C ASP A 107 4.18 20.45 -11.80
N VAL A 108 3.04 20.48 -12.52
CA VAL A 108 1.77 19.93 -12.03
C VAL A 108 1.88 18.42 -11.84
N LYS A 109 2.49 17.70 -12.79
CA LYS A 109 2.68 16.24 -12.70
C LYS A 109 3.54 15.84 -11.51
N TYR A 110 4.61 16.58 -11.23
CA TYR A 110 5.41 16.37 -10.01
C TYR A 110 4.61 16.57 -8.74
N SER A 111 3.80 17.63 -8.70
CA SER A 111 2.95 17.93 -7.54
C SER A 111 1.88 16.86 -7.31
N LEU A 112 1.30 16.32 -8.39
CA LEU A 112 0.36 15.19 -8.35
C LEU A 112 1.03 13.92 -7.80
N ASP A 113 2.23 13.59 -8.30
CA ASP A 113 2.97 12.40 -7.89
C ASP A 113 3.31 12.46 -6.39
N ASP A 114 3.75 13.61 -5.89
CA ASP A 114 4.02 13.83 -4.46
C ASP A 114 2.75 13.75 -3.61
N ASN A 115 1.65 14.36 -4.07
CA ASN A 115 0.38 14.36 -3.36
C ASN A 115 -0.18 12.94 -3.21
N ILE A 116 -0.19 12.16 -4.29
CA ILE A 116 -0.68 10.76 -4.25
C ILE A 116 0.27 9.88 -3.44
N LYS A 117 1.59 10.12 -3.49
CA LYS A 117 2.53 9.39 -2.64
C LYS A 117 2.24 9.60 -1.16
N GLN A 118 2.15 10.85 -0.71
CA GLN A 118 1.99 11.21 0.70
C GLN A 118 0.60 10.89 1.24
N ASN A 119 -0.46 11.16 0.46
CA ASN A 119 -1.83 11.08 0.98
C ASN A 119 -2.54 9.76 0.66
N PHE A 120 -1.96 8.91 -0.18
CA PHE A 120 -2.57 7.64 -0.57
C PHE A 120 -1.61 6.45 -0.42
N LEU A 121 -0.47 6.46 -1.09
CA LEU A 121 0.44 5.30 -1.09
C LEU A 121 1.09 5.06 0.28
N GLU A 122 1.55 6.11 0.97
CA GLU A 122 2.16 5.99 2.29
C GLU A 122 1.17 5.49 3.37
N PRO A 123 -0.06 6.02 3.48
CA PRO A 123 -1.09 5.48 4.35
C PRO A 123 -1.43 4.01 4.06
N LEU A 124 -1.61 3.62 2.79
CA LEU A 124 -1.87 2.23 2.44
C LEU A 124 -0.70 1.30 2.78
N HIS A 125 0.54 1.77 2.60
CA HIS A 125 1.72 1.02 2.99
C HIS A 125 1.80 0.83 4.51
N HIS A 126 1.44 1.86 5.29
CA HIS A 126 1.36 1.75 6.75
C HIS A 126 0.31 0.72 7.17
N LEU A 127 -0.91 0.84 6.64
CA LEU A 127 -2.01 -0.11 6.87
C LEU A 127 -1.57 -1.56 6.58
N GLN A 128 -0.88 -1.78 5.46
CA GLN A 128 -0.40 -3.11 5.07
C GLN A 128 0.69 -3.66 6.00
N THR A 129 1.70 -2.85 6.31
CA THR A 129 2.90 -3.32 7.02
C THR A 129 2.77 -3.34 8.54
N LYS A 130 1.75 -2.65 9.08
CA LYS A 130 1.45 -2.57 10.51
C LYS A 130 0.14 -3.29 10.82
N ASP A 131 -0.99 -2.64 10.55
CA ASP A 131 -2.29 -3.07 11.07
C ASP A 131 -2.72 -4.42 10.47
N LEU A 132 -2.73 -4.54 9.14
CA LEU A 132 -3.11 -5.80 8.48
C LEU A 132 -2.14 -6.93 8.83
N LYS A 133 -0.84 -6.63 8.93
CA LYS A 133 0.16 -7.64 9.34
C LYS A 133 -0.09 -8.16 10.76
N GLU A 134 -0.47 -7.28 11.68
CA GLU A 134 -0.82 -7.65 13.05
C GLU A 134 -2.12 -8.45 13.12
N VAL A 135 -3.17 -8.02 12.41
CA VAL A 135 -4.44 -8.76 12.31
C VAL A 135 -4.19 -10.17 11.77
N MET A 136 -3.42 -10.31 10.70
CA MET A 136 -3.07 -11.62 10.13
C MET A 136 -2.26 -12.49 11.09
N HIS A 137 -1.37 -11.89 11.90
CA HIS A 137 -0.63 -12.60 12.93
C HIS A 137 -1.58 -13.18 14.01
N HIS A 138 -2.50 -12.36 14.53
CA HIS A 138 -3.46 -12.81 15.55
C HIS A 138 -4.43 -13.87 15.02
N ARG A 139 -4.90 -13.74 13.77
CA ARG A 139 -5.73 -14.76 13.10
C ARG A 139 -5.00 -16.10 13.02
N LYS A 140 -3.76 -16.10 12.54
CA LYS A 140 -2.94 -17.33 12.44
C LYS A 140 -2.72 -17.96 13.82
N LYS A 141 -2.47 -17.15 14.85
CA LYS A 141 -2.30 -17.61 16.23
C LYS A 141 -3.58 -18.23 16.79
N LEU A 142 -4.73 -17.59 16.57
CA LEU A 142 -6.05 -18.12 16.96
C LEU A 142 -6.33 -19.47 16.30
N GLN A 143 -6.13 -19.57 14.99
CA GLN A 143 -6.34 -20.82 14.26
C GLN A 143 -5.47 -21.95 14.81
N GLY A 144 -4.20 -21.67 15.11
CA GLY A 144 -3.29 -22.63 15.73
C GLY A 144 -3.77 -23.10 17.11
N ARG A 145 -4.18 -22.17 17.98
CA ARG A 145 -4.69 -22.50 19.33
C ARG A 145 -6.01 -23.29 19.29
N ARG A 146 -6.90 -22.97 18.35
CA ARG A 146 -8.14 -23.74 18.11
C ARG A 146 -7.84 -25.19 17.75
N LEU A 147 -6.88 -25.41 16.84
CA LEU A 147 -6.48 -26.75 16.41
C LEU A 147 -5.83 -27.55 17.55
N ASP A 148 -5.00 -26.91 18.39
CA ASP A 148 -4.41 -27.53 19.58
C ASP A 148 -5.50 -27.98 20.57
N PHE A 149 -6.45 -27.10 20.88
CA PHE A 149 -7.60 -27.41 21.75
C PHE A 149 -8.44 -28.57 21.21
N ASP A 150 -8.81 -28.53 19.93
CA ASP A 150 -9.58 -29.60 19.28
C ASP A 150 -8.82 -30.93 19.28
N CYS A 151 -7.50 -30.90 19.06
CA CYS A 151 -6.65 -32.10 19.07
C CYS A 151 -6.60 -32.74 20.46
N LYS A 152 -6.31 -31.96 21.51
CA LYS A 152 -6.25 -32.45 22.89
C LYS A 152 -7.57 -33.01 23.39
N ARG A 153 -8.68 -32.35 23.04
CA ARG A 153 -10.03 -32.81 23.35
C ARG A 153 -10.36 -34.14 22.66
N ARG A 154 -9.98 -34.29 21.38
CA ARG A 154 -10.18 -35.56 20.63
C ARG A 154 -9.32 -36.70 21.18
N GLN A 155 -8.10 -36.40 21.61
CA GLN A 155 -7.18 -37.38 22.17
C GLN A 155 -7.48 -37.75 23.63
N LYS A 156 -8.45 -37.08 24.27
CA LYS A 156 -8.73 -37.23 25.71
C LYS A 156 -7.47 -37.04 26.55
N ALA A 157 -6.72 -35.97 26.24
CA ALA A 157 -5.59 -35.52 27.05
C ALA A 157 -6.02 -35.23 28.50
N LYS A 158 -5.05 -34.99 29.39
CA LYS A 158 -5.37 -34.69 30.80
C LYS A 158 -6.22 -33.41 30.90
N ASP A 159 -7.14 -33.37 31.85
CA ASP A 159 -8.07 -32.25 32.02
C ASP A 159 -7.34 -30.90 32.16
N ASP A 160 -6.22 -30.85 32.88
CA ASP A 160 -5.40 -29.64 33.00
C ASP A 160 -4.80 -29.18 31.67
N GLU A 161 -4.43 -30.11 30.78
CA GLU A 161 -3.88 -29.79 29.47
C GLU A 161 -4.95 -29.29 28.50
N ILE A 162 -6.17 -29.83 28.61
CA ILE A 162 -7.35 -29.39 27.84
C ILE A 162 -7.74 -27.98 28.30
N ARG A 163 -7.89 -27.76 29.61
CA ARG A 163 -8.23 -26.44 30.19
C ARG A 163 -7.20 -25.38 29.82
N GLY A 164 -5.91 -25.69 29.93
CA GLY A 164 -4.85 -24.74 29.53
C GLY A 164 -4.81 -24.43 28.02
N ALA A 165 -5.32 -25.32 27.16
CA ALA A 165 -5.46 -25.06 25.73
C ALA A 165 -6.72 -24.21 25.43
N GLU A 166 -7.80 -24.44 26.17
CA GLU A 166 -9.04 -23.66 26.11
C GLU A 166 -8.80 -22.20 26.50
N GLU A 167 -8.18 -21.94 27.65
CA GLU A 167 -7.86 -20.58 28.13
C GLU A 167 -7.03 -19.80 27.10
N LYS A 168 -6.04 -20.46 26.49
CA LYS A 168 -5.24 -19.84 25.41
C LYS A 168 -6.09 -19.56 24.18
N PHE A 169 -6.95 -20.49 23.78
CA PHE A 169 -7.84 -20.28 22.65
C PHE A 169 -8.76 -19.07 22.89
N GLU A 170 -9.39 -18.97 24.06
CA GLU A 170 -10.24 -17.84 24.45
C GLU A 170 -9.48 -16.51 24.48
N GLU A 171 -8.26 -16.48 25.04
CA GLU A 171 -7.39 -15.30 25.03
C GLU A 171 -7.13 -14.81 23.60
N SER A 172 -6.82 -15.73 22.68
CA SER A 172 -6.61 -15.37 21.27
C SER A 172 -7.89 -14.95 20.56
N MET A 173 -9.04 -15.51 20.95
CA MET A 173 -10.33 -15.13 20.39
C MET A 173 -10.64 -13.67 20.71
N HIS A 174 -10.47 -13.30 21.98
CA HIS A 174 -10.71 -11.93 22.44
C HIS A 174 -9.78 -10.93 21.74
N LEU A 175 -8.50 -11.26 21.58
CA LEU A 175 -7.54 -10.42 20.85
C LEU A 175 -7.89 -10.28 19.37
N ALA A 176 -8.21 -11.39 18.68
CA ALA A 176 -8.56 -11.35 17.27
C ALA A 176 -9.86 -10.56 17.04
N GLN A 177 -10.88 -10.74 17.88
CA GLN A 177 -12.12 -9.97 17.81
C GLN A 177 -11.90 -8.47 18.05
N GLY A 178 -11.07 -8.09 19.02
CA GLY A 178 -10.74 -6.70 19.31
C GLY A 178 -10.03 -5.98 18.16
N HIS A 179 -9.06 -6.62 17.51
CA HIS A 179 -8.30 -6.03 16.40
C HIS A 179 -9.12 -5.96 15.11
N VAL A 180 -10.02 -6.93 14.89
CA VAL A 180 -10.86 -6.98 13.71
C VAL A 180 -12.00 -5.94 13.76
N GLN A 181 -12.42 -5.48 14.95
CA GLN A 181 -13.35 -4.36 15.07
C GLN A 181 -12.74 -3.00 14.67
N LEU A 182 -11.41 -2.83 14.78
CA LEU A 182 -10.73 -1.62 14.31
C LEU A 182 -10.77 -1.50 12.78
N ALA A 183 -10.77 -2.62 12.05
CA ALA A 183 -10.89 -2.66 10.59
C ALA A 183 -12.31 -2.36 10.06
N ARG A 184 -13.31 -2.14 10.93
CA ARG A 184 -14.68 -1.71 10.56
C ARG A 184 -14.85 -0.19 10.51
N LYS A 185 -13.95 0.59 11.11
CA LYS A 185 -13.99 2.07 11.10
C LYS A 185 -13.13 2.63 9.97
#